data_AF-A0A9D4KM71-F1
#
_entry.id   AF-A0A9D4KM71-F1
#
_cell.length_a   1.000
_cell.length_b   1.000
_cell.length_c   1.000
_cell.angle_alpha   90.00
_cell.angle_beta   90.00
_cell.angle_gamma   90.00
#
_symmetry.space_group_name_H-M   'P 1'
#
loop_
_entity.id
_entity.type
_entity.pdbx_description
1 polymer ?
#
loop_
_entity_poly.entity_id
_entity_poly.type
_entity_poly.pdbx_seq_one_letter_code
_entity_poly.pdbx_strand_id
1 'polypeptide(L)' 'MATVTQKMYIPSGTMATVSQRMYIPRDTIATVNQRMYIPSGTMATVTQRTYRPCDPMATMTQRLYIP' A
#
# COMPACT_ATOMS: atom_id res chain seq x y z
N MET A 1 16.03 -7.25 9.33
CA MET A 1 14.56 -7.15 9.32
C MET A 1 14.19 -5.72 8.97
N ALA A 2 13.34 -5.50 7.97
CA ALA A 2 12.90 -4.18 7.54
C ALA A 2 11.40 -4.02 7.77
N THR A 3 10.96 -2.89 8.31
CA THR A 3 9.54 -2.58 8.48
C THR A 3 9.22 -1.30 7.72
N VAL A 4 8.26 -1.38 6.80
CA VAL A 4 7.77 -0.22 6.04
C VAL A 4 6.32 0.01 6.42
N THR A 5 6.01 1.23 6.86
CA THR A 5 4.64 1.67 7.11
C THR A 5 4.30 2.85 6.23
N GLN A 6 3.21 2.76 5.48
CA GLN A 6 2.71 3.86 4.66
C GLN A 6 1.27 4.17 5.02
N LYS A 7 0.96 5.46 5.14
CA LYS A 7 -0.40 5.98 5.32
C LYS A 7 -0.69 6.95 4.19
N MET A 8 -1.87 6.82 3.60
CA MET A 8 -2.33 7.71 2.54
C MET A 8 -3.73 8.21 2.84
N TYR A 9 -3.94 9.52 2.65
CA TYR A 9 -5.22 10.20 2.79
C TYR A 9 -5.58 10.84 1.46
N ILE A 10 -6.74 10.49 0.91
CA ILE A 10 -7.25 11.13 -0.30
C ILE A 10 -8.22 12.23 0.12
N PRO A 11 -8.11 13.47 -0.41
CA PRO A 11 -9.07 14.52 -0.12
C PRO A 11 -10.48 14.21 -0.63
N SER A 12 -11.51 14.71 0.06
CA SER A 12 -12.91 14.51 -0.31
C SER A 12 -13.31 15.25 -1.59
N GLY A 13 -14.32 14.70 -2.29
CA GLY A 13 -14.86 15.30 -3.50
C GLY A 13 -13.88 15.33 -4.67
N THR A 14 -12.81 14.53 -4.62
CA THR A 14 -11.80 14.47 -5.67
C THR A 14 -11.93 13.18 -6.50
N MET A 15 -11.37 13.24 -7.71
CA MET A 15 -11.02 12.04 -8.46
C MET A 15 -9.53 11.78 -8.25
N ALA A 16 -9.17 10.59 -7.76
CA ALA A 16 -7.80 10.26 -7.45
C ALA A 16 -7.39 8.92 -8.07
N THR A 17 -6.25 8.92 -8.75
CA THR A 17 -5.59 7.69 -9.19
C THR A 17 -4.31 7.51 -8.41
N VAL A 18 -4.25 6.44 -7.62
CA VAL A 18 -3.10 6.11 -6.78
C VAL A 18 -2.43 4.85 -7.34
N SER A 19 -1.16 4.99 -7.72
CA SER A 19 -0.31 3.86 -8.12
C SER A 19 0.87 3.72 -7.19
N GLN A 20 1.01 2.55 -6.57
CA GLN A 20 2.13 2.25 -5.66
C GLN A 20 2.94 1.07 -6.17
N ARG A 21 4.27 1.21 -6.11
CA ARG A 21 5.21 0.14 -6.41
C ARG A 21 6.12 -0.09 -5.21
N MET A 22 6.31 -1.35 -4.87
CA MET A 22 7.21 -1.76 -3.80
C MET A 22 8.17 -2.83 -4.30
N TYR A 23 9.44 -2.69 -3.94
CA TYR A 23 10.49 -3.66 -4.19
C TYR A 23 11.01 -4.18 -2.86
N ILE A 24 10.91 -5.49 -2.65
CA ILE A 24 11.51 -6.15 -1.49
C ILE A 24 12.81 -6.83 -1.96
N PRO A 25 13.98 -6.48 -1.39
CA PRO A 25 15.25 -7.13 -1.73
C PRO A 25 15.26 -8.63 -1.42
N ARG A 26 16.19 -9.37 -2.05
CA ARG A 26 16.46 -10.78 -1.73
C ARG A 26 16.92 -10.94 -0.27
N ASP A 27 16.71 -12.12 0.28
CA ASP A 27 17.18 -12.54 1.61
C ASP A 27 16.78 -11.59 2.76
N THR A 28 15.68 -10.84 2.57
CA THR A 28 15.20 -9.85 3.52
C THR A 28 13.90 -10.30 4.17
N ILE A 29 13.89 -10.34 5.50
CA ILE A 29 12.63 -10.40 6.26
C ILE A 29 12.03 -8.99 6.28
N ALA A 30 10.85 -8.84 5.68
CA ALA A 30 10.18 -7.55 5.54
C ALA A 30 8.73 -7.58 6.05
N THR A 31 8.37 -6.59 6.87
CA THR A 31 6.97 -6.36 7.27
C THR A 31 6.49 -5.07 6.64
N VAL A 32 5.40 -5.14 5.89
CA VAL A 32 4.85 -4.00 5.17
C VAL A 32 3.42 -3.76 5.62
N ASN A 33 3.16 -2.57 6.15
CA ASN A 33 1.84 -2.13 6.57
C ASN A 33 1.40 -0.91 5.77
N GLN A 34 0.26 -1.02 5.09
CA GLN A 34 -0.33 0.07 4.33
C GLN A 34 -1.73 0.38 4.82
N ARG A 35 -1.99 1.67 5.03
CA ARG A 35 -3.33 2.17 5.35
C ARG A 35 -3.73 3.26 4.37
N MET A 36 -4.92 3.14 3.83
CA MET A 36 -5.51 4.13 2.94
C MET A 36 -6.87 4.57 3.47
N TYR A 37 -7.07 5.88 3.51
CA TYR A 37 -8.36 6.50 3.83
C TYR A 37 -8.90 7.19 2.58
N ILE A 38 -10.10 6.81 2.17
CA ILE A 38 -10.81 7.38 1.03
C ILE A 38 -12.15 7.92 1.55
N PRO A 39 -12.35 9.24 1.65
CA PRO A 39 -13.60 9.81 2.11
C PRO A 39 -14.74 9.58 1.11
N SER A 40 -15.97 9.63 1.61
CA SER A 40 -17.18 9.56 0.79
C SER A 40 -17.21 10.67 -0.27
N GLY A 41 -17.87 10.39 -1.40
CA GLY A 41 -17.92 11.30 -2.55
C GLY A 41 -16.61 11.40 -3.35
N THR A 42 -15.63 10.55 -3.07
CA THR A 42 -14.36 10.46 -3.81
C THR A 42 -14.39 9.28 -4.76
N MET A 43 -14.10 9.50 -6.04
CA MET A 43 -13.85 8.40 -6.97
C MET A 43 -12.36 8.10 -6.97
N ALA A 44 -11.99 6.94 -6.44
CA ALA A 44 -10.59 6.56 -6.30
C ALA A 44 -10.29 5.23 -7.00
N THR A 45 -9.22 5.22 -7.80
CA THR A 45 -8.66 3.99 -8.37
C THR A 45 -7.30 3.76 -7.73
N VAL A 46 -7.13 2.59 -7.11
CA VAL A 46 -5.92 2.24 -6.37
C VAL A 46 -5.32 0.99 -7.00
N THR A 47 -4.10 1.12 -7.50
CA THR A 47 -3.33 -0.01 -8.02
C THR A 47 -2.05 -0.18 -7.22
N GLN A 48 -1.78 -1.40 -6.79
CA GLN A 48 -0.55 -1.75 -6.10
C GLN A 48 0.18 -2.87 -6.85
N ARG A 49 1.48 -2.69 -7.04
CA ARG A 49 2.38 -3.76 -7.50
C ARG A 49 3.50 -3.96 -6.51
N THR A 50 3.71 -5.22 -6.16
CA THR A 50 4.82 -5.64 -5.31
C THR A 50 5.70 -6.58 -6.11
N TYR A 51 6.99 -6.24 -6.19
CA TYR A 51 8.01 -7.12 -6.71
C TYR A 51 8.75 -7.78 -5.56
N ARG A 52 8.72 -9.11 -5.56
CA ARG A 52 9.44 -9.96 -4.61
C ARG A 52 10.25 -10.98 -5.41
N PRO A 53 11.54 -11.14 -5.12
CA PRO A 53 12.31 -12.28 -5.65
C PRO A 53 11.77 -13.61 -5.07
N CYS A 54 12.25 -14.76 -5.56
CA CYS A 54 12.09 -16.02 -4.82
C CYS A 54 12.78 -15.88 -3.46
N ASP A 55 12.15 -16.46 -2.42
CA ASP A 55 12.69 -16.64 -1.06
C ASP A 55 12.65 -15.48 -0.01
N PRO A 56 12.03 -14.30 -0.22
CA PRO A 56 11.86 -13.34 0.88
C PRO A 56 10.71 -13.75 1.80
N MET A 57 10.99 -13.90 3.10
CA MET A 57 9.94 -13.98 4.12
C MET A 57 9.35 -12.58 4.33
N ALA A 58 8.26 -12.27 3.63
CA ALA A 58 7.66 -10.95 3.69
C ALA A 58 6.15 -10.99 4.00
N THR A 59 5.76 -10.28 5.06
CA THR A 59 4.36 -10.13 5.48
C THR A 59 3.83 -8.79 5.00
N MET A 60 2.70 -8.81 4.28
CA MET A 60 2.02 -7.62 3.78
C MET A 60 0.62 -7.51 4.34
N THR A 61 0.33 -6.36 4.95
CA THR A 61 -0.99 -6.02 5.45
C THR A 61 -1.44 -4.72 4.83
N GLN A 62 -2.57 -4.74 4.14
CA GLN A 62 -3.22 -3.57 3.60
C GLN A 62 -4.57 -3.36 4.30
N ARG A 63 -4.85 -2.13 4.72
CA ARG A 63 -6.17 -1.72 5.21
C ARG A 63 -6.67 -0.54 4.39
N LEU A 64 -7.85 -0.71 3.81
CA LEU A 64 -8.59 0.35 3.14
C LEU A 64 -9.78 0.73 4.02
N TYR A 65 -9.93 2.01 4.29
CA TYR A 65 -11.08 2.57 4.99
C TYR A 65 -11.83 3.52 4.06
N ILE A 66 -13.11 3.21 3.88
CA ILE A 66 -14.09 4.03 3.17
C ILE A 66 -15.26 4.21 4.14
N PRO A 67 -15.56 5.45 4.59
CA PRO A 67 -16.70 5.72 5.45
C PRO A 67 -18.04 5.61 4.71
#